data_AF-A0A955DTT7-F1
#
_entry.id   AF-A0A955DTT7-F1
#
_cell.length_a   1.000
_cell.length_b   1.000
_cell.length_c   1.000
_cell.angle_alpha   90.00
_cell.angle_beta   90.00
_cell.angle_gamma   90.00
#
_symmetry.space_group_name_H-M   'P 1'
#
loop_
_entity.id
_entity.type
_entity.pdbx_description
1 polymer ?
#
loop_
_entity_poly.entity_id
_entity_poly.type
_entity_poly.pdbx_seq_one_letter_code
_entity_poly.pdbx_strand_id
1 'polypeptide(L)'
;MAPESHGSVRAQCLAVLGAVAVAAADDFASTVIDYRPAPGYFANQCEFLKPEAALGPPDGGGTIAPSFDDIVYLGGFGGSITLGFADTVLDAPLNPFGLDAIVFGNAFWIENLPDSRFGEAGVIEISRDLNGNGLADDPWYVIPGSAIPNALQAYRVQCWDDDFFDDTCPPLGFVSGYWFNCSCEAHPQCTGVYSTAAYETTLTPPLFCEGAPYECVVGYADCTPVMVRGDLDGDNTMDVDLDASIFYTRPDDPFLQGITPGSGGGDAFDIAWAVNPATGLPANLGGFDFIRISTSVDVLRPGLGEVSTEVSAVADVRPGFPALRGSGYAYGDEFESRDPVPLTLDMLLDHLEEMIDE
;
A
#
# COMPACT_ATOMS: atom_id res chain seq x y z
N MET A 1 -3.61 -56.11 -58.47
CA MET A 1 -2.76 -54.93 -58.75
C MET A 1 -3.63 -53.72 -58.48
N ALA A 2 -3.19 -52.84 -57.56
CA ALA A 2 -3.78 -51.55 -57.16
C ALA A 2 -5.04 -51.60 -56.23
N PRO A 3 -5.26 -50.58 -55.37
CA PRO A 3 -5.45 -50.76 -53.92
C PRO A 3 -6.74 -50.12 -53.35
N GLU A 4 -7.10 -50.44 -52.09
CA GLU A 4 -8.17 -49.75 -51.35
C GLU A 4 -7.61 -48.90 -50.20
N SER A 5 -8.20 -47.72 -50.06
CA SER A 5 -7.80 -46.58 -49.23
C SER A 5 -8.30 -46.69 -47.78
N HIS A 6 -7.41 -46.48 -46.81
CA HIS A 6 -7.79 -46.27 -45.41
C HIS A 6 -8.09 -44.77 -45.15
N GLY A 7 -9.36 -44.44 -44.94
CA GLY A 7 -9.80 -43.14 -44.43
C GLY A 7 -9.68 -43.08 -42.91
N SER A 8 -8.90 -42.12 -42.39
CA SER A 8 -8.80 -41.83 -40.96
C SER A 8 -9.97 -40.93 -40.53
N VAL A 9 -10.84 -41.44 -39.66
CA VAL A 9 -11.87 -40.64 -38.98
C VAL A 9 -11.21 -40.05 -37.73
N ARG A 10 -10.90 -38.75 -37.75
CA ARG A 10 -10.49 -38.00 -36.55
C ARG A 10 -11.74 -37.58 -35.79
N ALA A 11 -11.94 -38.13 -34.60
CA ALA A 11 -12.90 -37.64 -33.63
C ALA A 11 -12.42 -36.27 -33.12
N GLN A 12 -13.19 -35.22 -33.39
CA GLN A 12 -13.01 -33.91 -32.76
C GLN A 12 -13.70 -33.96 -31.40
N CYS A 13 -12.93 -34.12 -30.32
CA CYS A 13 -13.38 -33.77 -28.98
C CYS A 13 -13.46 -32.24 -28.90
N LEU A 14 -14.67 -31.71 -28.96
CA LEU A 14 -14.95 -30.31 -28.69
C LEU A 14 -14.93 -30.14 -27.16
N ALA A 15 -13.81 -29.70 -26.60
CA ALA A 15 -13.74 -29.28 -25.21
C ALA A 15 -14.51 -27.95 -25.08
N VAL A 16 -15.70 -28.01 -24.49
CA VAL A 16 -16.40 -26.80 -24.02
C VAL A 16 -15.69 -26.39 -22.72
N LEU A 17 -14.71 -25.49 -22.84
CA LEU A 17 -14.22 -24.71 -21.72
C LEU A 17 -15.32 -23.72 -21.34
N GLY A 18 -16.19 -24.13 -20.41
CA GLY A 18 -17.03 -23.18 -19.70
C GLY A 18 -16.12 -22.32 -18.85
N ALA A 19 -16.00 -21.04 -19.19
CA ALA A 19 -15.50 -20.05 -18.24
C ALA A 19 -16.52 -20.04 -17.09
N VAL A 20 -16.15 -20.68 -15.98
CA VAL A 20 -16.80 -20.39 -14.71
C VAL A 20 -16.37 -18.97 -14.40
N ALA A 21 -17.27 -18.00 -14.61
CA ALA A 21 -17.16 -16.73 -13.92
C ALA A 21 -17.28 -17.08 -12.43
N VAL A 22 -16.13 -17.25 -11.79
CA VAL A 22 -16.05 -17.18 -10.34
C VAL A 22 -16.56 -15.77 -10.04
N ALA A 23 -17.63 -15.66 -9.27
CA ALA A 23 -18.05 -14.37 -8.74
C ALA A 23 -16.80 -13.74 -8.09
N ALA A 24 -16.49 -12.49 -8.40
CA ALA A 24 -15.35 -11.81 -7.80
C ALA A 24 -15.43 -12.00 -6.28
N ALA A 25 -14.48 -12.74 -5.72
CA ALA A 25 -14.14 -12.56 -4.31
C ALA A 25 -13.83 -11.06 -4.15
N ASP A 26 -14.20 -10.47 -3.04
CA ASP A 26 -14.06 -9.04 -2.81
C ASP A 26 -12.56 -8.73 -2.71
N ASP A 27 -11.89 -8.43 -3.84
CA ASP A 27 -10.42 -8.29 -3.90
C ASP A 27 -9.92 -7.01 -3.22
N PHE A 28 -10.80 -6.28 -2.56
CA PHE A 28 -10.49 -5.08 -1.81
C PHE A 28 -10.96 -5.25 -0.36
N ALA A 29 -10.32 -4.49 0.53
CA ALA A 29 -10.84 -4.32 1.87
C ALA A 29 -12.31 -3.85 1.81
N SER A 30 -13.16 -4.49 2.61
CA SER A 30 -14.62 -4.33 2.53
C SER A 30 -15.26 -3.87 3.84
N THR A 31 -14.48 -3.81 4.92
CA THR A 31 -14.95 -3.37 6.24
C THR A 31 -13.94 -2.46 6.94
N VAL A 32 -14.41 -1.36 7.53
CA VAL A 32 -13.64 -0.58 8.50
C VAL A 32 -13.81 -1.21 9.89
N ILE A 33 -12.72 -1.66 10.49
CA ILE A 33 -12.69 -2.26 11.82
C ILE A 33 -12.50 -1.20 12.91
N ASP A 34 -11.57 -0.28 12.69
CA ASP A 34 -11.24 0.80 13.60
C ASP A 34 -10.66 1.98 12.80
N TYR A 35 -10.91 3.20 13.26
CA TYR A 35 -10.34 4.41 12.67
C TYR A 35 -10.04 5.42 13.78
N ARG A 36 -8.77 5.80 13.88
CA ARG A 36 -8.25 6.69 14.91
C ARG A 36 -7.34 7.72 14.27
N PRO A 37 -7.89 8.78 13.67
CA PRO A 37 -7.07 9.84 13.12
C PRO A 37 -6.31 10.56 14.24
N ALA A 38 -5.06 10.90 13.97
CA ALA A 38 -4.30 11.86 14.76
C ALA A 38 -4.73 13.29 14.41
N PRO A 39 -4.39 14.30 15.23
CA PRO A 39 -4.62 15.69 14.86
C PRO A 39 -3.87 16.04 13.58
N GLY A 40 -4.37 17.07 12.90
CA GLY A 40 -3.64 17.66 11.80
C GLY A 40 -4.44 18.65 10.96
N TYR A 41 -3.83 19.17 9.91
CA TYR A 41 -4.36 20.24 9.07
C TYR A 41 -5.69 19.85 8.41
N PHE A 42 -5.77 18.68 7.78
CA PHE A 42 -7.00 18.20 7.14
C PHE A 42 -7.96 17.51 8.11
N ALA A 43 -7.57 17.32 9.38
CA ALA A 43 -8.48 16.81 10.42
C ALA A 43 -9.68 17.73 10.69
N ASN A 44 -9.71 18.93 10.11
CA ASN A 44 -10.84 19.84 10.15
C ASN A 44 -11.81 19.76 8.96
N GLN A 45 -11.46 19.00 7.94
CA GLN A 45 -12.24 18.80 6.73
C GLN A 45 -12.88 17.42 6.82
N CYS A 46 -14.11 17.38 7.34
CA CYS A 46 -14.80 16.12 7.62
C CYS A 46 -15.01 15.24 6.37
N GLU A 47 -14.87 15.81 5.18
CA GLU A 47 -14.84 15.08 3.92
C GLU A 47 -13.69 14.06 3.83
N PHE A 48 -12.54 14.35 4.42
CA PHE A 48 -11.36 13.47 4.44
C PHE A 48 -11.31 12.52 5.65
N LEU A 49 -12.21 12.70 6.61
CA LEU A 49 -12.33 11.84 7.81
C LEU A 49 -13.43 10.78 7.65
N LYS A 50 -13.55 10.20 6.45
CA LYS A 50 -14.52 9.15 6.13
C LYS A 50 -13.78 7.84 5.90
N PRO A 51 -13.66 6.96 6.90
CA PRO A 51 -12.88 5.75 6.74
C PRO A 51 -13.43 4.79 5.68
N GLU A 52 -14.71 4.92 5.31
CA GLU A 52 -15.31 4.16 4.21
C GLU A 52 -14.72 4.50 2.85
N ALA A 53 -14.02 5.62 2.70
CA ALA A 53 -13.32 5.99 1.46
C ALA A 53 -12.18 5.03 1.11
N ALA A 54 -11.65 4.26 2.07
CA ALA A 54 -10.61 3.25 1.85
C ALA A 54 -11.17 1.87 1.45
N LEU A 55 -12.48 1.74 1.24
CA LEU A 55 -13.12 0.47 0.88
C LEU A 55 -13.37 0.39 -0.63
N GLY A 56 -13.20 -0.82 -1.19
CA GLY A 56 -13.37 -1.03 -2.62
C GLY A 56 -12.19 -0.50 -3.46
N PRO A 57 -12.37 -0.38 -4.78
CA PRO A 57 -11.31 0.10 -5.66
C PRO A 57 -11.09 1.62 -5.52
N PRO A 58 -9.84 2.10 -5.66
CA PRO A 58 -9.55 3.53 -5.60
C PRO A 58 -9.94 4.24 -6.90
N ASP A 59 -10.04 5.57 -6.82
CA ASP A 59 -10.00 6.45 -7.99
C ASP A 59 -8.56 6.91 -8.24
N GLY A 60 -7.95 6.50 -9.35
CA GLY A 60 -6.58 6.88 -9.69
C GLY A 60 -6.47 8.18 -10.48
N GLY A 61 -5.56 9.06 -10.07
CA GLY A 61 -5.29 10.35 -10.71
C GLY A 61 -4.09 10.36 -11.66
N GLY A 62 -3.23 9.33 -11.60
CA GLY A 62 -1.99 9.23 -12.37
C GLY A 62 -0.76 9.71 -11.61
N THR A 63 0.35 9.84 -12.32
CA THR A 63 1.68 10.10 -11.76
C THR A 63 1.92 11.56 -11.36
N ILE A 64 1.18 12.52 -11.94
CA ILE A 64 1.45 13.96 -11.77
C ILE A 64 0.47 14.69 -10.85
N ALA A 65 -0.72 14.13 -10.66
CA ALA A 65 -1.78 14.70 -9.83
C ALA A 65 -2.66 13.57 -9.30
N PRO A 66 -2.78 13.41 -7.97
CA PRO A 66 -3.60 12.36 -7.42
C PRO A 66 -5.10 12.68 -7.52
N SER A 67 -5.93 11.65 -7.32
CA SER A 67 -7.34 11.85 -7.02
C SER A 67 -7.52 12.16 -5.54
N PHE A 68 -8.50 13.00 -5.22
CA PHE A 68 -8.90 13.30 -3.84
C PHE A 68 -10.33 12.84 -3.55
N ASP A 69 -11.00 12.20 -4.51
CA ASP A 69 -12.44 11.93 -4.43
C ASP A 69 -12.78 10.79 -3.43
N ASP A 70 -11.87 9.82 -3.26
CA ASP A 70 -12.01 8.66 -2.36
C ASP A 70 -10.71 8.42 -1.56
N ILE A 71 -10.38 9.34 -0.65
CA ILE A 71 -9.25 9.18 0.27
C ILE A 71 -9.69 9.40 1.72
N VAL A 72 -9.11 8.61 2.64
CA VAL A 72 -9.16 8.87 4.07
C VAL A 72 -7.82 9.38 4.56
N TYR A 73 -7.87 10.45 5.33
CA TYR A 73 -6.73 11.10 5.96
C TYR A 73 -6.48 10.52 7.35
N LEU A 74 -5.23 10.15 7.67
CA LEU A 74 -4.90 9.53 8.95
C LEU A 74 -4.42 10.53 10.01
N GLY A 75 -3.96 11.72 9.61
CA GLY A 75 -3.41 12.70 10.56
C GLY A 75 -1.92 12.49 10.81
N GLY A 76 -1.39 13.24 11.79
CA GLY A 76 0.00 13.12 12.20
C GLY A 76 0.37 11.73 12.73
N PHE A 77 1.60 11.61 13.25
CA PHE A 77 2.18 10.34 13.65
C PHE A 77 1.23 9.42 14.45
N GLY A 78 1.13 8.16 14.03
CA GLY A 78 0.32 7.14 14.68
C GLY A 78 -1.20 7.27 14.49
N GLY A 79 -1.66 8.27 13.75
CA GLY A 79 -2.99 8.26 13.17
C GLY A 79 -3.17 7.01 12.31
N SER A 80 -4.29 6.31 12.43
CA SER A 80 -4.40 4.96 11.88
C SER A 80 -5.81 4.57 11.43
N ILE A 81 -5.85 3.64 10.48
CA ILE A 81 -7.05 2.92 10.06
C ILE A 81 -6.78 1.41 10.10
N THR A 82 -7.77 0.64 10.55
CA THR A 82 -7.77 -0.82 10.49
C THR A 82 -8.90 -1.28 9.58
N LEU A 83 -8.55 -2.05 8.57
CA LEU A 83 -9.45 -2.56 7.55
C LEU A 83 -9.49 -4.09 7.60
N GLY A 84 -10.62 -4.66 7.19
CA GLY A 84 -10.84 -6.10 7.09
C GLY A 84 -11.23 -6.52 5.67
N PHE A 85 -10.78 -7.69 5.27
CA PHE A 85 -11.16 -8.34 4.02
C PHE A 85 -12.29 -9.35 4.24
N ALA A 86 -13.12 -9.54 3.20
CA ALA A 86 -14.17 -10.55 3.24
C ALA A 86 -13.61 -11.97 3.18
N ASP A 87 -12.55 -12.15 2.39
CA ASP A 87 -11.78 -13.38 2.27
C ASP A 87 -10.33 -13.13 2.71
N THR A 88 -9.65 -14.17 3.15
CA THR A 88 -8.24 -14.10 3.50
C THR A 88 -7.38 -13.71 2.29
N VAL A 89 -6.56 -12.68 2.43
CA VAL A 89 -5.46 -12.38 1.50
C VAL A 89 -4.34 -13.40 1.76
N LEU A 90 -3.94 -14.15 0.74
CA LEU A 90 -3.00 -15.26 0.89
C LEU A 90 -1.58 -14.85 0.48
N ASP A 91 -0.59 -15.33 1.24
CA ASP A 91 0.81 -15.33 0.80
C ASP A 91 0.95 -16.32 -0.36
N ALA A 92 1.18 -15.80 -1.56
CA ALA A 92 1.23 -16.56 -2.79
C ALA A 92 2.50 -16.20 -3.59
N PRO A 93 3.59 -16.99 -3.46
CA PRO A 93 4.86 -16.72 -4.15
C PRO A 93 4.80 -16.75 -5.69
N LEU A 94 3.67 -17.16 -6.27
CA LEU A 94 3.42 -17.15 -7.72
C LEU A 94 2.67 -15.89 -8.19
N ASN A 95 2.32 -15.01 -7.27
CA ASN A 95 1.84 -13.69 -7.63
C ASN A 95 2.94 -12.91 -8.36
N PRO A 96 2.56 -11.92 -9.18
CA PRO A 96 3.53 -11.05 -9.86
C PRO A 96 4.52 -10.47 -8.84
N PHE A 97 5.81 -10.65 -9.11
CA PHE A 97 6.92 -10.23 -8.24
C PHE A 97 6.92 -10.85 -6.83
N GLY A 98 6.05 -11.82 -6.55
CA GLY A 98 5.84 -12.40 -5.21
C GLY A 98 5.06 -11.50 -4.27
N LEU A 99 4.31 -10.51 -4.78
CA LEU A 99 3.58 -9.53 -3.97
C LEU A 99 2.14 -9.97 -3.76
N ASP A 100 1.57 -9.70 -2.58
CA ASP A 100 0.28 -10.28 -2.17
C ASP A 100 -0.81 -9.24 -1.92
N ALA A 101 -0.43 -7.99 -1.62
CA ALA A 101 -1.38 -6.93 -1.39
C ALA A 101 -0.83 -5.58 -1.85
N ILE A 102 -1.72 -4.62 -2.08
CA ILE A 102 -1.40 -3.27 -2.55
C ILE A 102 -2.13 -2.27 -1.68
N VAL A 103 -1.41 -1.26 -1.16
CA VAL A 103 -2.02 -0.11 -0.49
C VAL A 103 -2.00 1.08 -1.45
N PHE A 104 -3.15 1.74 -1.61
CA PHE A 104 -3.29 2.92 -2.45
C PHE A 104 -3.44 4.16 -1.58
N GLY A 105 -2.79 5.25 -1.99
CA GLY A 105 -2.82 6.54 -1.31
C GLY A 105 -3.02 7.67 -2.31
N ASN A 106 -2.35 8.81 -2.09
CA ASN A 106 -2.40 9.98 -2.95
C ASN A 106 -1.00 10.45 -3.40
N ALA A 107 0.04 9.64 -3.21
CA ALA A 107 1.39 9.96 -3.65
C ALA A 107 1.45 10.37 -5.14
N PHE A 108 2.37 11.27 -5.48
CA PHE A 108 2.59 11.72 -6.86
C PHE A 108 4.03 12.16 -7.09
N TRP A 109 4.48 12.10 -8.35
CA TRP A 109 5.82 12.48 -8.77
C TRP A 109 5.98 13.98 -8.92
N ILE A 110 7.12 14.47 -8.48
CA ILE A 110 7.55 15.85 -8.63
C ILE A 110 8.18 16.00 -10.01
N GLU A 111 7.70 16.97 -10.79
CA GLU A 111 8.19 17.22 -12.15
C GLU A 111 8.12 15.98 -13.08
N ASN A 112 7.22 15.03 -12.77
CA ASN A 112 7.07 13.74 -13.45
C ASN A 112 8.34 12.87 -13.43
N LEU A 113 9.10 12.95 -12.34
CA LEU A 113 10.30 12.15 -12.11
C LEU A 113 10.00 11.04 -11.09
N PRO A 114 10.21 9.76 -11.43
CA PRO A 114 9.88 8.65 -10.52
C PRO A 114 10.77 8.58 -9.28
N ASP A 115 11.99 9.11 -9.36
CA ASP A 115 12.94 9.17 -8.24
C ASP A 115 12.71 10.38 -7.32
N SER A 116 11.64 11.15 -7.52
CA SER A 116 11.31 12.33 -6.74
C SER A 116 9.80 12.46 -6.57
N ARG A 117 9.29 12.29 -5.36
CA ARG A 117 7.84 12.19 -5.13
C ARG A 117 7.40 12.82 -3.81
N PHE A 118 6.17 13.33 -3.81
CA PHE A 118 5.41 13.49 -2.58
C PHE A 118 4.80 12.15 -2.24
N GLY A 119 5.22 11.59 -1.11
CA GLY A 119 4.64 10.41 -0.50
C GLY A 119 4.73 10.57 1.01
N GLU A 120 3.70 10.12 1.72
CA GLU A 120 3.50 10.36 3.14
C GLU A 120 3.44 9.01 3.85
N ALA A 121 4.60 8.36 3.91
CA ALA A 121 4.75 6.95 4.25
C ALA A 121 3.91 6.49 5.46
N GLY A 122 3.04 5.50 5.23
CA GLY A 122 2.35 4.76 6.26
C GLY A 122 3.05 3.43 6.55
N VAL A 123 3.14 3.04 7.82
CA VAL A 123 3.59 1.68 8.18
C VAL A 123 2.41 0.71 8.12
N ILE A 124 2.68 -0.48 7.59
CA ILE A 124 1.70 -1.55 7.43
C ILE A 124 1.90 -2.59 8.52
N GLU A 125 0.80 -2.94 9.19
CA GLU A 125 0.72 -4.10 10.07
C GLU A 125 -0.40 -5.01 9.61
N ILE A 126 -0.21 -6.32 9.71
CA ILE A 126 -1.17 -7.34 9.29
C ILE A 126 -1.47 -8.33 10.42
N SER A 127 -2.70 -8.83 10.45
CA SER A 127 -3.16 -9.82 11.43
C SER A 127 -4.07 -10.87 10.78
N ARG A 128 -3.93 -12.10 11.24
CA ARG A 128 -4.73 -13.26 10.84
C ARG A 128 -5.79 -13.51 11.92
N ASP A 129 -7.06 -13.67 11.52
CA ASP A 129 -8.12 -14.17 12.40
C ASP A 129 -7.90 -15.66 12.68
N LEU A 130 -7.04 -15.95 13.66
CA LEU A 130 -6.66 -17.31 14.03
C LEU A 130 -7.78 -18.01 14.80
N ASN A 131 -8.59 -17.24 15.51
CA ASN A 131 -9.63 -17.76 16.38
C ASN A 131 -11.02 -17.83 15.70
N GLY A 132 -11.18 -17.18 14.54
CA GLY A 132 -12.36 -17.24 13.68
C GLY A 132 -13.54 -16.42 14.20
N ASN A 133 -13.29 -15.37 14.99
CA ASN A 133 -14.34 -14.53 15.59
C ASN A 133 -14.71 -13.31 14.73
N GLY A 134 -13.98 -13.04 13.64
CA GLY A 134 -14.15 -11.86 12.79
C GLY A 134 -13.73 -10.55 13.45
N LEU A 135 -12.90 -10.60 14.50
CA LEU A 135 -12.37 -9.44 15.22
C LEU A 135 -10.85 -9.36 15.03
N ALA A 136 -10.33 -8.13 14.93
CA ALA A 136 -8.90 -7.89 14.80
C ALA A 136 -8.18 -7.93 16.18
N ASP A 137 -8.35 -9.03 16.92
CA ASP A 137 -7.84 -9.24 18.28
C ASP A 137 -6.74 -10.31 18.40
N ASP A 138 -6.32 -10.88 17.28
CA ASP A 138 -5.19 -11.81 17.16
C ASP A 138 -3.83 -11.08 16.95
N PRO A 139 -2.68 -11.77 17.06
CA PRO A 139 -1.35 -11.16 16.98
C PRO A 139 -1.09 -10.35 15.70
N TRP A 140 -0.49 -9.18 15.87
CA TRP A 140 -0.12 -8.26 14.79
C TRP A 140 1.37 -8.38 14.43
N TYR A 141 1.64 -8.25 13.13
CA TYR A 141 2.98 -8.33 12.55
C TYR A 141 3.21 -7.11 11.67
N VAL A 142 4.42 -6.57 11.67
CA VAL A 142 4.76 -5.35 10.94
C VAL A 142 5.46 -5.69 9.63
N ILE A 143 5.10 -5.01 8.54
CA ILE A 143 5.89 -4.93 7.33
C ILE A 143 6.89 -3.79 7.54
N PRO A 144 8.18 -4.06 7.81
CA PRO A 144 9.11 -3.02 8.20
C PRO A 144 9.50 -2.12 7.03
N GLY A 145 9.39 -2.59 5.78
CA GLY A 145 9.85 -1.86 4.60
C GLY A 145 11.37 -1.59 4.60
N SER A 146 11.83 -0.68 3.74
CA SER A 146 13.28 -0.35 3.60
C SER A 146 13.84 0.59 4.66
N ALA A 147 13.00 1.34 5.38
CA ALA A 147 13.40 2.45 6.24
C ALA A 147 13.14 2.22 7.74
N ILE A 148 12.67 1.02 8.15
CA ILE A 148 12.61 0.60 9.56
C ILE A 148 13.67 -0.49 9.76
N PRO A 149 14.92 -0.10 10.09
CA PRO A 149 16.03 -1.05 10.21
C PRO A 149 15.87 -2.03 11.39
N ASN A 150 15.09 -1.65 12.40
CA ASN A 150 14.76 -2.52 13.52
C ASN A 150 13.39 -2.17 14.12
N ALA A 151 12.36 -2.95 13.76
CA ALA A 151 11.00 -2.78 14.29
C ALA A 151 10.95 -2.76 15.83
N LEU A 152 11.84 -3.49 16.52
CA LEU A 152 11.90 -3.51 17.99
C LEU A 152 12.17 -2.14 18.61
N GLN A 153 12.83 -1.27 17.86
CA GLN A 153 13.29 0.05 18.31
C GLN A 153 12.55 1.19 17.62
N ALA A 154 11.69 0.90 16.64
CA ALA A 154 10.96 1.91 15.90
C ALA A 154 9.59 2.23 16.50
N TYR A 155 9.04 1.37 17.38
CA TYR A 155 7.76 1.66 18.01
C TYR A 155 7.85 2.89 18.93
N ARG A 156 6.98 3.87 18.69
CA ARG A 156 6.88 5.13 19.42
C ARG A 156 5.44 5.39 19.83
N VAL A 157 5.31 6.15 20.91
CA VAL A 157 4.05 6.73 21.35
C VAL A 157 4.19 8.24 21.21
N GLN A 158 3.22 8.85 20.54
CA GLN A 158 3.12 10.29 20.42
C GLN A 158 1.96 10.79 21.26
N CYS A 159 2.22 11.78 22.09
CA CYS A 159 1.18 12.48 22.83
C CYS A 159 0.59 13.60 21.95
N TRP A 160 -0.66 13.95 22.15
CA TRP A 160 -1.35 15.07 21.51
C TRP A 160 -2.13 15.84 22.57
N ASP A 161 -2.16 17.16 22.47
CA ASP A 161 -2.88 18.04 23.38
C ASP A 161 -3.52 19.21 22.61
N ASP A 162 -4.74 19.57 22.99
CA ASP A 162 -5.50 20.68 22.42
C ASP A 162 -5.21 22.03 23.11
N ASP A 163 -4.41 22.03 24.20
CA ASP A 163 -3.92 23.26 24.84
C ASP A 163 -2.71 23.87 24.10
N PHE A 164 -3.00 24.77 23.16
CA PHE A 164 -1.99 25.54 22.42
C PHE A 164 -1.10 26.46 23.29
N PHE A 165 -1.36 26.54 24.60
CA PHE A 165 -0.59 27.36 25.54
C PHE A 165 0.33 26.54 26.47
N ASP A 166 0.33 25.21 26.38
CA ASP A 166 1.23 24.32 27.11
C ASP A 166 2.11 23.49 26.15
N ASP A 167 3.43 23.44 26.39
CA ASP A 167 4.40 22.78 25.51
C ASP A 167 4.62 21.28 25.83
N THR A 168 3.78 20.66 26.67
CA THR A 168 4.05 19.32 27.24
C THR A 168 3.78 18.14 26.29
N CYS A 169 2.88 18.31 25.31
CA CYS A 169 2.60 17.37 24.21
C CYS A 169 2.46 18.22 22.94
N PRO A 170 3.10 17.87 21.81
CA PRO A 170 3.41 18.78 20.70
C PRO A 170 2.32 19.82 20.41
N PRO A 171 2.67 21.10 20.67
CA PRO A 171 2.07 22.25 20.01
C PRO A 171 3.20 23.20 19.53
N LEU A 172 4.38 22.66 19.21
CA LEU A 172 5.53 23.47 18.84
C LEU A 172 5.46 23.86 17.36
N GLY A 173 4.98 25.08 17.11
CA GLY A 173 5.13 25.79 15.84
C GLY A 173 3.85 26.27 15.18
N PHE A 174 2.67 25.81 15.62
CA PHE A 174 1.38 26.17 15.02
C PHE A 174 0.33 26.57 16.05
N VAL A 175 -0.06 27.84 16.02
CA VAL A 175 -0.98 28.48 17.00
C VAL A 175 -2.44 28.43 16.55
N SER A 176 -2.84 27.38 15.83
CA SER A 176 -4.11 27.39 15.11
C SER A 176 -5.09 26.32 15.62
N GLY A 177 -6.27 26.77 16.04
CA GLY A 177 -7.41 25.91 16.42
C GLY A 177 -7.98 25.04 15.29
N TYR A 178 -7.27 24.92 14.16
CA TYR A 178 -7.62 24.05 13.03
C TYR A 178 -7.12 22.62 13.20
N TRP A 179 -6.17 22.36 14.11
CA TRP A 179 -5.57 21.03 14.32
C TRP A 179 -6.49 20.02 15.03
N PHE A 180 -7.37 20.51 15.91
CA PHE A 180 -8.27 19.71 16.74
C PHE A 180 -9.72 20.12 16.48
N ASN A 181 -10.16 20.06 15.22
CA ASN A 181 -11.53 20.48 14.91
C ASN A 181 -12.57 19.43 15.33
N CYS A 182 -13.26 19.72 16.43
CA CYS A 182 -14.34 18.90 16.98
C CYS A 182 -15.65 18.88 16.18
N SER A 183 -15.74 19.53 15.01
CA SER A 183 -16.98 19.50 14.23
C SER A 183 -17.24 18.17 13.54
N CYS A 184 -16.23 17.30 13.42
CA CYS A 184 -16.32 16.02 12.74
C CYS A 184 -16.54 14.88 13.75
N GLU A 185 -17.54 14.04 13.51
CA GLU A 185 -17.90 12.92 14.41
C GLU A 185 -16.79 11.84 14.48
N ALA A 186 -15.98 11.74 13.42
CA ALA A 186 -14.85 10.82 13.30
C ALA A 186 -13.61 11.20 14.14
N HIS A 187 -13.64 12.32 14.88
CA HIS A 187 -12.57 12.74 15.78
C HIS A 187 -13.00 12.61 17.26
N PRO A 188 -13.25 11.40 17.78
CA PRO A 188 -13.86 11.19 19.09
C PRO A 188 -12.99 11.68 20.27
N GLN A 189 -11.71 11.95 20.02
CA GLN A 189 -10.70 12.38 21.01
C GLN A 189 -10.24 13.84 20.81
N CYS A 190 -11.05 14.68 20.16
CA CYS A 190 -10.66 16.06 19.78
C CYS A 190 -10.46 17.05 20.94
N THR A 191 -10.66 16.64 22.21
CA THR A 191 -10.42 17.49 23.38
C THR A 191 -9.59 16.79 24.44
N GLY A 192 -8.67 17.51 25.06
CA GLY A 192 -7.77 17.03 26.10
C GLY A 192 -6.56 16.28 25.56
N VAL A 193 -5.81 15.68 26.48
CA VAL A 193 -4.59 14.94 26.20
C VAL A 193 -4.89 13.51 25.78
N TYR A 194 -4.39 13.09 24.63
CA TYR A 194 -4.45 11.71 24.17
C TYR A 194 -3.12 11.26 23.53
N SER A 195 -3.05 10.00 23.13
CA SER A 195 -1.84 9.45 22.53
C SER A 195 -2.14 8.50 21.39
N THR A 196 -1.35 8.61 20.33
CA THR A 196 -1.27 7.64 19.24
C THR A 196 0.04 6.88 19.32
N ALA A 197 0.18 5.81 18.54
CA ALA A 197 1.40 5.03 18.50
C ALA A 197 1.52 4.31 17.15
N ALA A 198 2.75 4.20 16.66
CA ALA A 198 3.10 3.48 15.44
C ALA A 198 4.59 3.12 15.45
N TYR A 199 5.03 2.42 14.41
CA TYR A 199 6.46 2.28 14.10
C TYR A 199 6.91 3.49 13.29
N GLU A 200 7.88 4.23 13.83
CA GLU A 200 8.47 5.41 13.25
C GLU A 200 9.47 5.05 12.15
N THR A 201 9.29 5.66 10.98
CA THR A 201 10.27 5.61 9.88
C THR A 201 11.18 6.82 9.90
N THR A 202 12.37 6.70 9.32
CA THR A 202 13.30 7.83 9.13
C THR A 202 13.02 8.61 7.83
N LEU A 203 11.99 8.23 7.08
CA LEU A 203 11.62 8.90 5.84
C LEU A 203 11.14 10.33 6.10
N THR A 204 11.60 11.26 5.27
CA THR A 204 11.18 12.65 5.33
C THR A 204 10.76 13.10 3.93
N PRO A 205 9.51 13.53 3.72
CA PRO A 205 9.09 14.00 2.40
C PRO A 205 9.80 15.32 1.98
N PRO A 206 9.85 15.67 0.69
CA PRO A 206 9.61 14.77 -0.44
C PRO A 206 10.60 13.60 -0.42
N LEU A 207 10.17 12.45 -0.90
CA LEU A 207 10.99 11.26 -0.97
C LEU A 207 11.85 11.37 -2.23
N PHE A 208 13.17 11.38 -2.05
CA PHE A 208 14.14 11.45 -3.13
C PHE A 208 14.97 10.16 -3.18
N CYS A 209 14.96 9.50 -4.33
CA CYS A 209 15.84 8.37 -4.66
C CYS A 209 16.87 8.78 -5.73
N GLU A 210 17.27 10.07 -5.76
CA GLU A 210 18.10 10.65 -6.83
C GLU A 210 19.39 9.84 -7.05
N GLY A 211 19.58 9.37 -8.28
CA GLY A 211 20.77 8.62 -8.68
C GLY A 211 20.80 7.15 -8.23
N ALA A 212 19.81 6.67 -7.49
CA ALA A 212 19.64 5.25 -7.23
C ALA A 212 19.19 4.54 -8.52
N PRO A 213 19.66 3.31 -8.81
CA PRO A 213 19.18 2.53 -9.95
C PRO A 213 17.84 1.83 -9.70
N TYR A 214 17.31 1.92 -8.47
CA TYR A 214 16.13 1.21 -7.96
C TYR A 214 15.35 2.12 -7.02
N GLU A 215 14.16 1.68 -6.62
CA GLU A 215 13.39 2.38 -5.60
C GLU A 215 14.05 2.28 -4.22
N CYS A 216 14.05 3.40 -3.50
CA CYS A 216 14.64 3.50 -2.17
C CYS A 216 13.62 3.32 -1.03
N VAL A 217 12.33 3.40 -1.36
CA VAL A 217 11.21 3.29 -0.41
C VAL A 217 10.30 2.14 -0.84
N VAL A 218 10.27 1.06 -0.07
CA VAL A 218 9.48 -0.15 -0.37
C VAL A 218 8.78 -0.66 0.88
N GLY A 219 7.60 -1.28 0.73
CA GLY A 219 6.87 -1.91 1.83
C GLY A 219 6.17 -0.94 2.79
N TYR A 220 5.80 0.24 2.31
CA TYR A 220 5.04 1.26 3.05
C TYR A 220 3.80 1.66 2.27
N ALA A 221 2.80 2.21 2.94
CA ALA A 221 1.66 2.83 2.27
C ALA A 221 2.02 4.26 1.80
N ASP A 222 1.31 4.73 0.78
CA ASP A 222 1.29 6.12 0.32
C ASP A 222 2.65 6.67 -0.14
N CYS A 223 3.37 5.84 -0.89
CA CYS A 223 4.66 6.18 -1.52
C CYS A 223 4.60 6.07 -3.05
N THR A 224 3.58 5.45 -3.63
CA THR A 224 3.50 5.21 -5.08
C THR A 224 2.21 5.75 -5.68
N PRO A 225 2.27 6.48 -6.82
CA PRO A 225 1.07 7.03 -7.43
C PRO A 225 0.03 5.96 -7.78
N VAL A 226 -1.25 6.36 -7.73
CA VAL A 226 -2.37 5.53 -8.18
C VAL A 226 -2.71 5.88 -9.62
N MET A 227 -2.58 4.91 -10.52
CA MET A 227 -2.71 5.13 -11.96
C MET A 227 -4.14 5.45 -12.39
N VAL A 228 -4.30 6.33 -13.38
CA VAL A 228 -5.58 6.51 -14.07
C VAL A 228 -6.06 5.15 -14.55
N ARG A 229 -7.30 4.78 -14.22
CA ARG A 229 -7.81 3.44 -14.49
C ARG A 229 -7.66 3.08 -15.96
N GLY A 230 -6.87 2.05 -16.25
CA GLY A 230 -6.64 1.55 -17.61
C GLY A 230 -5.62 2.32 -18.44
N ASP A 231 -4.85 3.22 -17.82
CA ASP A 231 -3.57 3.71 -18.33
C ASP A 231 -2.53 2.58 -18.22
N LEU A 232 -1.99 2.13 -19.35
CA LEU A 232 -1.08 0.98 -19.39
C LEU A 232 0.39 1.38 -19.53
N ASP A 233 0.68 2.64 -19.85
CA ASP A 233 2.03 3.10 -20.16
C ASP A 233 2.50 4.32 -19.34
N GLY A 234 1.64 4.82 -18.46
CA GLY A 234 1.98 5.86 -17.50
C GLY A 234 1.95 7.28 -18.07
N ASP A 235 1.26 7.49 -19.20
CA ASP A 235 1.15 8.81 -19.81
C ASP A 235 0.03 9.70 -19.22
N ASN A 236 -0.67 9.21 -18.19
CA ASN A 236 -1.82 9.82 -17.51
C ASN A 236 -3.09 9.86 -18.36
N THR A 237 -3.19 9.01 -19.38
CA THR A 237 -4.37 8.86 -20.23
C THR A 237 -4.84 7.41 -20.20
N MET A 238 -6.16 7.22 -20.13
CA MET A 238 -6.74 5.88 -20.24
C MET A 238 -6.55 5.33 -21.66
N ASP A 239 -5.82 4.23 -21.79
CA ASP A 239 -5.67 3.47 -23.04
C ASP A 239 -6.87 2.56 -23.30
N VAL A 240 -7.34 1.92 -22.24
CA VAL A 240 -8.38 0.89 -22.28
C VAL A 240 -9.31 1.00 -21.07
N ASP A 241 -10.61 0.88 -21.29
CA ASP A 241 -11.57 0.81 -20.19
C ASP A 241 -11.55 -0.61 -19.58
N LEU A 242 -10.76 -0.77 -18.52
CA LEU A 242 -10.68 -2.00 -17.73
C LEU A 242 -11.57 -1.90 -16.48
N ASP A 243 -12.11 -3.04 -16.07
CA ASP A 243 -12.75 -3.15 -14.76
C ASP A 243 -11.75 -2.82 -13.65
N ALA A 244 -12.19 -2.05 -12.65
CA ALA A 244 -11.33 -1.60 -11.57
C ALA A 244 -10.73 -2.77 -10.78
N SER A 245 -11.49 -3.85 -10.58
CA SER A 245 -10.98 -5.06 -9.92
C SER A 245 -9.93 -5.79 -10.74
N ILE A 246 -9.84 -5.54 -12.05
CA ILE A 246 -8.82 -6.15 -12.91
C ILE A 246 -7.56 -5.30 -12.98
N PHE A 247 -7.70 -3.97 -12.90
CA PHE A 247 -6.62 -3.03 -13.05
C PHE A 247 -5.90 -2.75 -11.72
N TYR A 248 -6.65 -2.49 -10.65
CA TYR A 248 -6.09 -2.15 -9.33
C TYR A 248 -5.74 -3.36 -8.46
N THR A 249 -5.84 -4.58 -8.98
CA THR A 249 -5.25 -5.77 -8.34
C THR A 249 -3.94 -6.18 -9.02
N ARG A 250 -3.34 -5.28 -9.81
CA ARG A 250 -2.06 -5.48 -10.50
C ARG A 250 -0.99 -4.68 -9.79
N PRO A 251 -0.01 -5.35 -9.15
CA PRO A 251 0.98 -4.65 -8.37
C PRO A 251 1.99 -3.97 -9.29
N ASP A 252 2.51 -2.85 -8.83
CA ASP A 252 3.78 -2.33 -9.32
C ASP A 252 4.95 -3.17 -8.78
N ASP A 253 6.09 -3.17 -9.46
CA ASP A 253 7.33 -3.74 -8.95
C ASP A 253 8.00 -2.73 -8.02
N PRO A 254 7.94 -2.92 -6.69
CA PRO A 254 8.41 -1.92 -5.74
C PRO A 254 9.93 -1.79 -5.76
N PHE A 255 10.67 -2.62 -6.51
CA PHE A 255 12.13 -2.53 -6.62
C PHE A 255 12.60 -1.76 -7.85
N LEU A 256 11.70 -1.37 -8.76
CA LEU A 256 12.05 -0.64 -9.98
C LEU A 256 11.47 0.77 -9.95
N GLN A 257 12.28 1.76 -10.31
CA GLN A 257 11.77 3.13 -10.45
C GLN A 257 10.78 3.22 -11.61
N GLY A 258 9.70 3.95 -11.38
CA GLY A 258 8.66 4.18 -12.37
C GLY A 258 7.38 3.47 -12.00
N ILE A 259 6.58 3.16 -13.01
CA ILE A 259 5.41 2.32 -12.87
C ILE A 259 5.55 1.18 -13.88
N THR A 260 5.35 -0.04 -13.40
CA THR A 260 5.31 -1.24 -14.22
C THR A 260 4.18 -1.12 -15.25
N PRO A 261 4.45 -1.34 -16.55
CA PRO A 261 3.41 -1.24 -17.58
C PRO A 261 2.17 -2.08 -17.26
N GLY A 262 1.02 -1.43 -17.23
CA GLY A 262 -0.27 -2.03 -16.90
C GLY A 262 -0.52 -2.32 -15.41
N SER A 263 0.34 -1.85 -14.51
CA SER A 263 0.07 -1.80 -13.07
C SER A 263 -0.96 -0.73 -12.74
N GLY A 264 -1.72 -0.94 -11.65
CA GLY A 264 -2.57 0.09 -11.05
C GLY A 264 -1.80 1.14 -10.24
N GLY A 265 -0.48 0.96 -10.09
CA GLY A 265 0.35 1.73 -9.16
C GLY A 265 0.10 1.28 -7.72
N GLY A 266 0.21 2.23 -6.79
CA GLY A 266 0.13 1.95 -5.35
C GLY A 266 1.29 1.11 -4.83
N ASP A 267 1.32 0.95 -3.51
CA ASP A 267 2.44 0.33 -2.82
C ASP A 267 2.16 -1.14 -2.54
N ALA A 268 2.72 -1.99 -3.40
CA ALA A 268 2.61 -3.41 -3.26
C ALA A 268 3.62 -3.98 -2.25
N PHE A 269 3.19 -4.99 -1.48
CA PHE A 269 4.04 -5.68 -0.51
C PHE A 269 3.79 -7.19 -0.52
N ASP A 270 4.82 -7.92 -0.08
CA ASP A 270 4.81 -9.36 0.12
C ASP A 270 4.58 -9.65 1.62
N ILE A 271 3.66 -10.56 1.92
CA ILE A 271 3.31 -10.95 3.30
C ILE A 271 4.50 -11.62 4.00
N ALA A 272 5.40 -12.26 3.25
CA ALA A 272 6.64 -12.85 3.76
C ALA A 272 7.60 -11.81 4.35
N TRP A 273 7.44 -10.51 4.05
CA TRP A 273 8.23 -9.43 4.66
C TRP A 273 7.82 -9.14 6.11
N ALA A 274 6.67 -9.68 6.56
CA ALA A 274 6.17 -9.44 7.91
C ALA A 274 7.12 -10.00 8.97
N VAL A 275 7.36 -9.22 10.02
CA VAL A 275 8.14 -9.64 11.18
C VAL A 275 7.33 -9.54 12.46
N ASN A 276 7.64 -10.40 13.42
CA ASN A 276 7.12 -10.27 14.77
C ASN A 276 7.77 -9.04 15.42
N PRO A 277 6.99 -8.02 15.83
CA PRO A 277 7.58 -6.78 16.32
C PRO A 277 8.26 -6.89 17.69
N ALA A 278 8.04 -7.97 18.44
CA ALA A 278 8.66 -8.21 19.74
C ALA A 278 9.96 -9.02 19.65
N THR A 279 10.21 -9.72 18.53
CA THR A 279 11.43 -10.52 18.33
C THR A 279 12.26 -10.13 17.11
N GLY A 280 11.67 -9.41 16.14
CA GLY A 280 12.27 -9.11 14.84
C GLY A 280 12.39 -10.32 13.90
N LEU A 281 11.87 -11.49 14.30
CA LEU A 281 11.94 -12.71 13.48
C LEU A 281 10.81 -12.71 12.42
N PRO A 282 11.02 -13.35 11.26
CA PRO A 282 9.98 -13.50 10.25
C PRO A 282 8.70 -14.11 10.81
N ALA A 283 7.56 -13.52 10.43
CA ALA A 283 6.25 -13.94 10.89
C ALA A 283 5.82 -15.28 10.29
N ASN A 284 6.23 -15.57 9.04
CA ASN A 284 5.86 -16.77 8.28
C ASN A 284 4.34 -17.00 8.25
N LEU A 285 3.58 -15.94 7.95
CA LEU A 285 2.13 -15.99 7.81
C LEU A 285 1.78 -16.58 6.45
N GLY A 286 0.72 -17.41 6.38
CA GLY A 286 0.17 -17.86 5.09
C GLY A 286 -0.85 -16.89 4.49
N GLY A 287 -1.09 -15.76 5.14
CA GLY A 287 -2.12 -14.78 4.79
C GLY A 287 -2.56 -13.90 5.97
N PHE A 288 -3.39 -12.90 5.69
CA PHE A 288 -4.00 -12.01 6.70
C PHE A 288 -5.48 -11.74 6.39
N ASP A 289 -6.24 -11.31 7.40
CA ASP A 289 -7.64 -10.88 7.26
C ASP A 289 -7.81 -9.40 7.60
N PHE A 290 -6.91 -8.87 8.43
CA PHE A 290 -6.91 -7.48 8.87
C PHE A 290 -5.59 -6.81 8.53
N ILE A 291 -5.68 -5.57 8.11
CA ILE A 291 -4.54 -4.68 7.87
C ILE A 291 -4.74 -3.39 8.67
N ARG A 292 -3.69 -2.92 9.33
CA ARG A 292 -3.62 -1.60 9.95
C ARG A 292 -2.58 -0.78 9.23
N ILE A 293 -2.96 0.43 8.83
CA ILE A 293 -2.07 1.42 8.25
C ILE A 293 -2.00 2.59 9.22
N SER A 294 -0.78 3.04 9.54
CA SER A 294 -0.58 4.17 10.45
C SER A 294 0.42 5.16 9.87
N THR A 295 0.19 6.46 10.05
CA THR A 295 1.17 7.49 9.71
C THR A 295 2.48 7.21 10.44
N SER A 296 3.53 6.90 9.67
CA SER A 296 4.82 6.46 10.22
C SER A 296 5.85 7.58 10.35
N VAL A 297 5.57 8.74 9.77
CA VAL A 297 6.45 9.90 9.76
C VAL A 297 6.03 10.88 10.87
N ASP A 298 6.93 11.16 11.81
CA ASP A 298 6.71 12.20 12.85
C ASP A 298 7.36 13.52 12.43
N VAL A 299 6.79 14.17 11.41
CA VAL A 299 7.31 15.42 10.85
C VAL A 299 6.23 16.49 10.83
N LEU A 300 6.57 17.66 11.39
CA LEU A 300 5.78 18.88 11.29
C LEU A 300 6.48 19.89 10.36
N ARG A 301 5.81 20.27 9.28
CA ARG A 301 6.29 21.27 8.31
C ARG A 301 5.75 22.66 8.62
N PRO A 302 6.62 23.67 8.71
CA PRO A 302 6.18 25.04 8.87
C PRO A 302 5.24 25.51 7.74
N GLY A 303 3.96 25.73 8.05
CA GLY A 303 2.95 26.33 7.18
C GLY A 303 2.06 25.32 6.48
N LEU A 304 2.44 24.04 6.46
CA LEU A 304 1.67 22.94 5.86
C LEU A 304 1.03 22.04 6.94
N GLY A 305 1.65 21.95 8.12
CA GLY A 305 1.20 21.07 9.19
C GLY A 305 2.04 19.81 9.27
N GLU A 306 1.52 18.80 9.94
CA GLU A 306 1.97 17.42 9.89
C GLU A 306 2.10 16.87 8.47
N VAL A 307 2.97 15.87 8.33
CA VAL A 307 2.89 14.89 7.24
C VAL A 307 1.86 13.84 7.66
N SER A 308 0.94 13.51 6.76
CA SER A 308 -0.14 12.56 7.03
C SER A 308 -0.20 11.52 5.94
N THR A 309 -0.33 10.25 6.32
CA THR A 309 -0.65 9.21 5.35
C THR A 309 -2.10 9.36 4.91
N GLU A 310 -2.33 9.27 3.61
CA GLU A 310 -3.67 9.08 3.05
C GLU A 310 -3.84 7.66 2.47
N VAL A 311 -5.05 7.11 2.63
CA VAL A 311 -5.39 5.78 2.11
C VAL A 311 -6.63 5.89 1.23
N SER A 312 -6.57 5.37 0.02
CA SER A 312 -7.71 5.32 -0.92
C SER A 312 -8.25 3.91 -1.11
N ALA A 313 -7.43 2.88 -0.94
CA ALA A 313 -7.87 1.49 -0.99
C ALA A 313 -6.79 0.54 -0.46
N VAL A 314 -7.18 -0.71 -0.18
CA VAL A 314 -6.25 -1.83 -0.07
C VAL A 314 -6.79 -2.99 -0.89
N ALA A 315 -5.94 -3.57 -1.75
CA ALA A 315 -6.30 -4.69 -2.63
C ALA A 315 -5.49 -5.96 -2.33
N ASP A 316 -6.11 -7.11 -2.57
CA ASP A 316 -5.47 -8.41 -2.78
C ASP A 316 -4.85 -8.45 -4.19
N VAL A 317 -3.66 -9.03 -4.30
CA VAL A 317 -3.02 -9.28 -5.60
C VAL A 317 -3.56 -10.58 -6.19
N ARG A 318 -4.23 -10.46 -7.33
CA ARG A 318 -4.75 -11.63 -8.06
C ARG A 318 -3.61 -12.43 -8.71
N PRO A 319 -3.62 -13.78 -8.58
CA PRO A 319 -2.67 -14.63 -9.29
C PRO A 319 -2.85 -14.59 -10.82
N GLY A 320 -1.73 -14.45 -11.55
CA GLY A 320 -1.62 -14.76 -12.99
C GLY A 320 -2.49 -13.92 -13.92
N PHE A 321 -1.90 -12.93 -14.59
CA PHE A 321 -2.61 -12.14 -15.60
C PHE A 321 -2.80 -12.91 -16.91
N PRO A 322 -4.00 -12.89 -17.51
CA PRO A 322 -4.10 -13.03 -18.94
C PRO A 322 -3.36 -11.84 -19.56
N ALA A 323 -2.35 -12.10 -20.41
CA ALA A 323 -1.81 -11.08 -21.30
C ALA A 323 -2.97 -10.28 -21.93
N LEU A 324 -2.90 -8.94 -21.90
CA LEU A 324 -3.93 -8.07 -22.47
C LEU A 324 -4.00 -8.31 -24.00
N ARG A 325 -4.76 -9.33 -24.41
CA ARG A 325 -4.86 -9.73 -25.82
C ARG A 325 -5.58 -8.63 -26.59
N GLY A 326 -4.82 -7.86 -27.37
CA GLY A 326 -5.34 -6.85 -28.29
C GLY A 326 -4.86 -5.42 -28.05
N SER A 327 -4.09 -5.15 -26.99
CA SER A 327 -3.54 -3.81 -26.71
C SER A 327 -2.20 -3.51 -27.41
N GLY A 328 -1.60 -4.48 -28.11
CA GLY A 328 -0.26 -4.33 -28.71
C GLY A 328 0.90 -4.47 -27.71
N TYR A 329 0.62 -4.40 -26.41
CA TYR A 329 1.55 -4.73 -25.33
C TYR A 329 1.49 -6.24 -25.04
N ALA A 330 2.34 -7.00 -25.72
CA ALA A 330 2.64 -8.36 -25.29
C ALA A 330 3.62 -8.25 -24.11
N TYR A 331 3.21 -8.72 -22.93
CA TYR A 331 4.16 -9.02 -21.86
C TYR A 331 5.09 -10.09 -22.44
N GLY A 332 6.33 -9.70 -22.74
CA GLY A 332 7.31 -10.59 -23.32
C GLY A 332 7.66 -11.67 -22.29
N ASP A 333 7.90 -12.88 -22.78
CA ASP A 333 8.39 -14.05 -22.02
C ASP A 333 9.74 -13.81 -21.29
N GLU A 334 10.20 -12.55 -21.14
CA GLU A 334 11.49 -12.16 -20.56
C GLU A 334 11.45 -11.94 -19.04
N PHE A 335 10.26 -11.85 -18.41
CA PHE A 335 10.14 -11.66 -16.95
C PHE A 335 9.78 -12.92 -16.16
N GLU A 336 9.30 -14.00 -16.81
CA GLU A 336 9.08 -15.31 -16.16
C GLU A 336 10.40 -15.98 -15.68
N SER A 337 11.57 -15.40 -15.95
CA SER A 337 12.88 -15.98 -15.61
C SER A 337 13.75 -15.13 -14.69
N ARG A 338 13.25 -14.04 -14.10
CA ARG A 338 13.99 -13.30 -13.08
C ARG A 338 13.54 -13.79 -11.71
N ASP A 339 14.27 -14.77 -11.17
CA ASP A 339 14.12 -15.17 -9.77
C ASP A 339 14.15 -13.90 -8.89
N PRO A 340 13.23 -13.74 -7.92
CA PRO A 340 13.31 -12.64 -6.96
C PRO A 340 14.68 -12.72 -6.29
N VAL A 341 15.46 -11.64 -6.33
CA VAL A 341 16.72 -11.57 -5.59
C VAL A 341 16.33 -11.54 -4.12
N PRO A 342 16.60 -12.58 -3.32
CA PRO A 342 16.32 -12.51 -1.90
C PRO A 342 17.16 -11.38 -1.32
N LEU A 343 16.60 -10.55 -0.44
CA LEU A 343 17.41 -9.71 0.45
C LEU A 343 18.32 -10.63 1.27
N THR A 344 19.53 -10.89 0.76
CA THR A 344 20.51 -11.68 1.48
C THR A 344 21.07 -10.84 2.62
N LEU A 345 21.50 -11.50 3.69
CA LEU A 345 22.19 -10.85 4.80
C LEU A 345 23.38 -9.99 4.32
N ASP A 346 23.96 -10.32 3.17
CA ASP A 346 25.05 -9.57 2.54
C ASP A 346 24.59 -8.19 2.02
N MET A 347 23.38 -8.07 1.45
CA MET A 347 22.84 -6.77 1.00
C MET A 347 22.48 -5.83 2.17
N LEU A 348 22.08 -6.40 3.31
CA LEU A 348 21.84 -5.67 4.56
C LEU A 348 23.14 -5.21 5.24
N LEU A 349 24.24 -5.94 5.03
CA LEU A 349 25.55 -5.62 5.60
C LEU A 349 26.31 -4.57 4.77
N ASP A 350 26.18 -4.59 3.44
CA ASP A 350 26.78 -3.56 2.58
C ASP A 350 26.24 -2.16 2.92
N HIS A 351 24.97 -2.06 3.33
CA HIS A 351 24.37 -0.79 3.77
C HIS A 351 24.82 -0.35 5.18
N LEU A 352 25.29 -1.28 6.02
CA LEU A 352 25.82 -0.98 7.36
C LEU A 352 27.30 -0.61 7.33
N GLU A 353 28.09 -1.11 6.37
CA GLU A 353 29.50 -0.76 6.23
C GLU A 353 29.70 0.66 5.66
N GLU A 354 28.83 1.13 4.75
CA GLU A 354 28.88 2.52 4.25
C GLU A 354 28.50 3.57 5.32
N MET A 355 27.74 3.20 6.36
CA MET A 355 27.35 4.09 7.46
C MET A 355 28.39 4.20 8.59
N ILE A 356 29.44 3.37 8.58
CA ILE A 356 30.48 3.37 9.63
C ILE A 356 31.71 4.21 9.22
N ASP A 357 31.81 4.60 7.94
CA ASP A 357 32.96 5.34 7.38
C ASP A 357 32.68 6.83 7.05
N GLU A 358 31.56 7.41 7.52
CA GLU A 358 31.31 8.88 7.58
C GLU A 358 31.17 9.42 9.02
#